data_AF-A0A565CGA1-F1
#
_entry.id   AF-A0A565CGA1-F1
#
_cell.length_a   1.000
_cell.length_b   1.000
_cell.length_c   1.000
_cell.angle_alpha   90.00
_cell.angle_beta   90.00
_cell.angle_gamma   90.00
#
_symmetry.space_group_name_H-M   'P 1'
#
loop_
_entity.id
_entity.type
_entity.pdbx_description
1 polymer ?
#
loop_
_entity_poly.entity_id
_entity_poly.type
_entity_poly.pdbx_seq_one_letter_code
_entity_poly.pdbx_strand_id
1 'polypeptide(L)'
;MSHQYRPYIDLYVQLNVRNKSAAGECYVRTETCLEALMDAIREDVSALTLLAEVLCLLDMIVNSFAHTISTKPVDRYSRPELTDSAPLAINPGRHPIPESIHSDFVHNSIFMSEATNMLVVMGPNM
;
A
#
# COMPACT_ATOMS: atom_id res chain seq x y z
N MET A 1 11.13 -54.08 39.32
CA MET A 1 10.37 -53.70 38.10
C MET A 1 11.07 -52.64 37.23
N SER A 2 12.03 -51.84 37.75
CA SER A 2 12.70 -50.78 36.96
C SER A 2 13.83 -51.26 36.02
N HIS A 3 14.42 -52.44 36.25
CA HIS A 3 15.57 -52.91 35.47
C HIS A 3 15.23 -53.44 34.07
N GLN A 4 14.00 -53.93 33.85
CA GLN A 4 13.58 -54.56 32.59
C GLN A 4 13.38 -53.56 31.44
N TYR A 5 13.05 -52.30 31.76
CA TYR A 5 12.78 -51.25 30.76
C TYR A 5 13.95 -50.30 30.52
N ARG A 6 15.03 -50.41 31.31
CA ARG A 6 16.22 -49.55 31.23
C ARG A 6 16.86 -49.49 29.82
N PRO A 7 17.06 -50.60 29.09
CA PRO A 7 17.60 -50.54 27.73
C PRO A 7 16.67 -49.82 26.72
N TYR A 8 15.35 -49.87 26.92
CA TYR A 8 14.40 -49.13 26.10
C TYR A 8 14.45 -47.63 26.40
N ILE A 9 14.56 -47.25 27.67
CA ILE A 9 14.71 -45.85 28.09
C ILE A 9 16.00 -45.26 27.49
N ASP A 10 17.12 -45.98 27.59
CA ASP A 10 18.40 -45.54 27.04
C ASP A 10 18.33 -45.39 25.50
N LEU A 11 17.64 -46.30 24.81
CA LEU A 11 17.38 -46.20 23.37
C LEU A 11 16.53 -44.96 23.01
N TYR A 12 15.43 -44.71 23.73
CA TYR A 12 14.59 -43.54 23.48
C TYR A 12 15.34 -42.22 23.74
N VAL A 13 16.18 -42.18 24.77
CA VAL A 13 17.05 -41.03 25.04
C VAL A 13 18.04 -40.82 23.88
N GLN A 14 18.69 -41.89 23.39
CA GLN A 14 19.60 -41.80 22.23
C GLN A 14 18.89 -41.34 20.95
N LEU A 15 17.69 -41.85 20.67
CA LEU A 15 16.88 -41.44 19.52
C LEU A 15 16.46 -39.97 19.62
N ASN A 16 16.07 -39.50 20.80
CA ASN A 16 15.73 -38.10 21.04
C ASN A 16 16.94 -37.17 20.88
N VAL A 17 18.12 -37.57 21.37
CA VAL A 17 19.36 -36.81 21.17
C VAL A 17 19.69 -36.72 19.68
N ARG A 18 19.61 -37.84 18.95
CA ARG A 18 19.83 -37.85 17.48
C ARG A 18 18.82 -36.99 16.74
N ASN A 19 17.54 -37.06 17.09
CA ASN A 19 16.50 -36.24 16.46
C ASN A 19 16.76 -34.75 16.70
N LYS A 20 17.07 -34.36 17.94
CA LYS A 20 17.44 -32.97 18.27
C LYS A 20 18.68 -32.50 17.51
N SER A 21 19.70 -33.36 17.39
CA SER A 21 20.90 -33.04 16.62
C SER A 21 20.59 -32.86 15.13
N ALA A 22 19.81 -33.77 14.54
CA ALA A 22 19.41 -33.70 13.13
C ALA A 22 18.56 -32.46 12.85
N ALA A 23 17.63 -32.11 13.75
CA ALA A 23 16.85 -30.88 13.65
C ALA A 23 17.76 -29.64 13.72
N GLY A 24 18.74 -29.63 14.62
CA GLY A 24 19.75 -28.57 14.71
C GLY A 24 20.53 -28.39 13.41
N GLU A 25 21.02 -29.48 12.82
CA GLU A 25 21.73 -29.45 11.53
C GLU A 25 20.84 -28.94 10.39
N CYS A 26 19.57 -29.34 10.35
CA CYS A 26 18.62 -28.84 9.37
C CYS A 26 18.44 -27.32 9.48
N TYR A 27 18.34 -26.77 10.70
CA TYR A 27 18.22 -25.33 10.89
C TYR A 27 19.46 -24.58 10.42
N VAL A 28 20.66 -25.05 10.78
CA VAL A 28 21.92 -24.42 10.35
C VAL A 28 22.03 -24.41 8.83
N ARG A 29 21.72 -25.53 8.16
CA ARG A 29 21.74 -25.59 6.69
C ARG A 29 20.70 -24.66 6.06
N THR A 30 19.54 -24.52 6.70
CA THR A 30 18.48 -23.62 6.22
C THR A 30 18.93 -22.17 6.35
N GLU A 31 19.53 -21.80 7.48
CA GLU A 31 20.08 -20.47 7.70
C GLU A 31 21.12 -20.11 6.63
N THR A 32 22.12 -20.96 6.41
CA THR A 32 23.14 -20.73 5.37
C THR A 32 22.54 -20.57 3.97
N CYS A 33 21.50 -21.36 3.64
CA CYS A 33 20.80 -21.25 2.36
C CYS A 33 20.05 -19.93 2.23
N LEU A 34 19.36 -19.48 3.29
CA LEU A 34 18.63 -18.22 3.31
C LEU A 34 19.58 -17.01 3.26
N GLU A 35 20.70 -17.06 3.96
CA GLU A 35 21.72 -16.02 3.91
C GLU A 35 22.28 -15.87 2.49
N ALA A 36 22.66 -16.98 1.85
CA ALA A 36 23.15 -16.96 0.47
C ALA A 36 22.11 -16.42 -0.52
N LEU A 37 20.83 -16.78 -0.34
CA LEU A 37 19.74 -16.22 -1.14
C LEU A 37 19.57 -14.71 -0.92
N MET A 38 19.63 -14.27 0.34
CA MET A 38 19.52 -12.86 0.68
C MET A 38 20.69 -12.05 0.11
N ASP A 39 21.89 -12.59 0.11
CA ASP A 39 23.06 -11.94 -0.49
C ASP A 39 22.90 -11.80 -2.00
N ALA A 40 22.41 -12.85 -2.69
CA ALA A 40 22.09 -12.75 -4.12
C ALA A 40 21.01 -11.70 -4.41
N ILE A 41 19.95 -11.61 -3.60
CA ILE A 41 18.92 -10.57 -3.77
C ILE A 41 19.50 -9.17 -3.51
N ARG A 42 20.40 -9.02 -2.53
CA ARG A 42 21.03 -7.74 -2.17
C ARG A 42 21.86 -7.15 -3.30
N GLU A 43 22.48 -7.98 -4.13
CA GLU A 43 23.20 -7.54 -5.33
C GLU A 43 22.28 -6.73 -6.27
N ASP A 44 21.00 -7.10 -6.35
CA ASP A 44 20.00 -6.50 -7.24
C ASP A 44 19.03 -5.52 -6.56
N VAL A 45 19.22 -5.19 -5.27
CA VAL A 45 18.27 -4.35 -4.50
C VAL A 45 18.00 -3.00 -5.17
N SER A 46 19.00 -2.38 -5.78
CA SER A 46 18.84 -1.10 -6.48
C SER A 46 17.88 -1.22 -7.66
N ALA A 47 18.04 -2.26 -8.49
CA ALA A 47 17.17 -2.54 -9.63
C ALA A 47 15.75 -2.92 -9.18
N LEU A 48 15.62 -3.74 -8.14
CA LEU A 48 14.33 -4.13 -7.56
C LEU A 48 13.58 -2.92 -6.97
N THR A 49 14.29 -1.99 -6.33
CA THR A 49 13.69 -0.77 -5.79
C THR A 49 13.19 0.15 -6.90
N LEU A 50 14.01 0.38 -7.93
CA LEU A 50 13.61 1.16 -9.10
C LEU A 50 12.40 0.53 -9.80
N LEU A 51 12.39 -0.79 -9.97
CA LEU A 51 11.25 -1.50 -10.54
C LEU A 51 9.99 -1.28 -9.70
N ALA A 52 10.08 -1.39 -8.38
CA ALA A 52 8.96 -1.14 -7.48
C ALA A 52 8.43 0.29 -7.60
N GLU A 53 9.31 1.30 -7.66
CA GLU A 53 8.92 2.71 -7.84
C GLU A 53 8.18 2.93 -9.16
N VAL A 54 8.70 2.37 -10.26
CA VAL A 54 8.08 2.48 -11.58
C VAL A 54 6.73 1.78 -11.62
N LEU A 55 6.62 0.59 -11.02
CA LEU A 55 5.35 -0.14 -10.94
C LEU A 55 4.33 0.62 -10.10
N CYS A 56 4.72 1.19 -8.96
CA CYS A 56 3.84 2.02 -8.12
C CYS A 56 3.36 3.27 -8.86
N LEU A 57 4.25 3.95 -9.59
CA LEU A 57 3.88 5.11 -10.40
C LEU A 57 2.87 4.73 -11.50
N LEU A 58 3.12 3.60 -12.18
CA LEU A 58 2.22 3.08 -13.20
C LEU A 58 0.85 2.73 -12.62
N ASP A 59 0.81 2.04 -11.47
CA ASP A 59 -0.42 1.67 -10.78
C ASP A 59 -1.22 2.91 -10.36
N MET A 60 -0.58 3.91 -9.77
CA MET A 60 -1.22 5.17 -9.40
C MET A 60 -1.80 5.90 -10.62
N ILE A 61 -1.05 6.04 -11.71
CA ILE A 61 -1.50 6.80 -12.88
C ILE A 61 -2.60 6.04 -13.65
N VAL A 62 -2.38 4.76 -13.93
CA VAL A 62 -3.25 3.98 -14.82
C VAL A 62 -4.40 3.35 -14.05
N ASN A 63 -4.10 2.50 -13.07
CA ASN A 63 -5.12 1.70 -12.38
C ASN A 63 -5.92 2.52 -11.37
N SER A 64 -5.36 3.61 -10.84
CA SER A 64 -6.09 4.51 -9.94
C SER A 64 -6.67 5.72 -10.67
N PHE A 65 -5.86 6.68 -11.12
CA PHE A 65 -6.39 7.93 -11.68
C PHE A 65 -7.13 7.76 -13.01
N ALA A 66 -6.49 7.14 -14.01
CA ALA A 66 -7.12 6.98 -15.32
C ALA A 66 -8.38 6.09 -15.24
N HIS A 67 -8.32 4.98 -14.50
CA HIS A 67 -9.48 4.13 -14.25
C HIS A 67 -10.63 4.91 -13.58
N THR A 68 -10.35 5.67 -12.52
CA THR A 68 -11.35 6.47 -11.80
C THR A 68 -12.02 7.50 -12.71
N ILE A 69 -11.27 8.13 -13.63
CA ILE A 69 -11.83 9.07 -14.59
C ILE A 69 -12.67 8.35 -15.64
N SER A 70 -12.21 7.20 -16.15
CA SER A 70 -12.88 6.46 -17.23
C SER A 70 -14.17 5.74 -16.82
N THR A 71 -14.28 5.36 -15.54
CA THR A 71 -15.44 4.61 -15.01
C THR A 71 -16.55 5.51 -14.49
N LYS A 72 -16.26 6.78 -14.25
CA LYS A 72 -17.28 7.77 -13.88
C LYS A 72 -17.92 8.39 -15.13
N PRO A 73 -19.14 8.95 -15.00
CA PRO A 73 -19.77 9.70 -16.08
C PRO A 73 -18.85 10.79 -16.66
N VAL A 74 -19.01 11.05 -17.96
CA VAL A 74 -18.31 12.12 -18.69
C VAL A 74 -18.48 13.45 -17.93
N ASP A 75 -17.44 14.30 -17.94
CA ASP A 75 -17.40 15.62 -17.29
C ASP A 75 -17.40 15.62 -15.73
N ARG A 76 -17.12 14.48 -15.08
CA ARG A 76 -16.94 14.41 -13.62
C ARG A 76 -15.58 14.93 -13.14
N TYR A 77 -14.54 14.68 -13.92
CA TYR A 77 -13.17 15.11 -13.63
C TYR A 77 -12.61 15.84 -14.83
N SER A 78 -11.98 16.97 -14.58
CA SER A 78 -11.22 17.75 -15.56
C SER A 78 -9.79 17.92 -15.06
N ARG A 79 -8.85 18.03 -15.99
CA ARG A 79 -7.47 18.36 -15.64
C ARG A 79 -7.43 19.81 -15.15
N PRO A 80 -6.95 20.09 -13.92
CA PRO A 80 -6.85 21.46 -13.45
C PRO A 80 -5.76 22.23 -14.21
N GLU A 81 -5.99 23.53 -14.39
CA GLU A 81 -4.98 24.47 -14.87
C GLU A 81 -4.23 25.04 -13.66
N LEU A 82 -2.90 25.02 -13.71
CA LEU A 82 -2.05 25.55 -12.64
C LEU A 82 -1.54 26.92 -13.04
N THR A 83 -1.68 27.89 -12.13
CA THR A 83 -1.25 29.28 -12.30
C THR A 83 -0.43 29.72 -11.09
N ASP A 84 0.63 30.50 -11.28
CA ASP A 84 1.55 30.90 -10.20
C ASP A 84 0.94 31.88 -9.18
N SER A 85 -0.04 32.70 -9.59
CA SER A 85 -0.46 33.89 -8.82
C SER A 85 -1.97 34.11 -8.74
N ALA A 86 -2.77 33.03 -8.73
CA ALA A 86 -4.25 33.06 -8.75
C ALA A 86 -4.83 33.40 -10.16
N PRO A 87 -6.15 33.22 -10.40
CA PRO A 87 -7.22 32.89 -9.46
C PRO A 87 -7.37 31.38 -9.17
N LEU A 88 -7.85 31.03 -7.97
CA LEU A 88 -8.49 29.74 -7.73
C LEU A 88 -9.91 29.82 -8.29
N ALA A 89 -10.16 29.17 -9.41
CA ALA A 89 -11.47 29.10 -10.04
C ALA A 89 -11.90 27.65 -10.19
N ILE A 90 -13.03 27.28 -9.59
CA ILE A 90 -13.66 25.97 -9.76
C ILE A 90 -15.08 26.20 -10.26
N ASN A 91 -15.40 25.68 -11.45
CA ASN A 91 -16.70 25.91 -12.08
C ASN A 91 -17.19 24.69 -12.92
N PRO A 92 -18.30 24.03 -12.55
CA PRO A 92 -18.89 23.95 -11.21
C PRO A 92 -18.20 22.86 -10.37
N GLY A 93 -17.86 23.17 -9.12
CA GLY A 93 -17.15 22.26 -8.21
C GLY A 93 -18.04 21.19 -7.60
N ARG A 94 -17.46 20.01 -7.35
CA ARG A 94 -18.15 18.84 -6.76
C ARG A 94 -17.35 18.27 -5.61
N HIS A 95 -18.03 17.74 -4.59
CA HIS A 95 -17.33 17.06 -3.49
C HIS A 95 -17.12 15.57 -3.85
N PRO A 96 -15.86 15.06 -3.84
CA PRO A 96 -15.56 13.72 -4.36
C PRO A 96 -16.12 12.52 -3.56
N ILE A 97 -16.57 12.72 -2.30
CA ILE A 97 -17.02 11.63 -1.40
C ILE A 97 -18.55 11.59 -1.26
N PRO A 98 -19.27 12.67 -0.89
CA PRO A 98 -20.72 12.63 -0.73
C PRO A 98 -21.47 12.28 -2.02
N GLU A 99 -20.91 12.65 -3.18
CA GLU A 99 -21.48 12.38 -4.51
C GLU A 99 -21.50 10.88 -4.86
N SER A 100 -20.55 10.09 -4.36
CA SER A 100 -20.58 8.63 -4.59
C SER A 100 -21.66 7.93 -3.76
N ILE A 101 -22.30 8.65 -2.83
CA ILE A 101 -23.26 8.11 -1.86
C ILE A 101 -24.68 8.67 -2.14
N HIS A 102 -24.79 9.93 -2.58
CA HIS A 102 -26.07 10.60 -2.84
C HIS A 102 -26.14 11.13 -4.28
N SER A 103 -27.21 10.78 -5.00
CA SER A 103 -27.41 11.16 -6.41
C SER A 103 -27.70 12.65 -6.62
N ASP A 104 -28.24 13.32 -5.60
CA ASP A 104 -28.86 14.66 -5.73
C ASP A 104 -27.93 15.77 -5.21
N PHE A 105 -26.65 15.72 -5.60
CA PHE A 105 -25.65 16.69 -5.17
C PHE A 105 -25.69 17.96 -6.05
N VAL A 106 -25.79 19.13 -5.42
CA VAL A 106 -25.76 20.43 -6.11
C VAL A 106 -24.31 20.93 -6.21
N HIS A 107 -23.85 21.18 -7.43
CA HIS A 107 -22.50 21.68 -7.68
C HIS A 107 -22.39 23.18 -7.34
N ASN A 108 -21.28 23.57 -6.73
CA ASN A 108 -21.05 24.96 -6.33
C ASN A 108 -19.74 25.46 -6.93
N SER A 109 -19.77 26.68 -7.46
CA SER A 109 -18.57 27.32 -7.99
C SER A 109 -17.88 28.15 -6.91
N ILE A 110 -16.55 28.21 -6.96
CA ILE A 110 -15.75 29.07 -6.09
C ILE A 110 -14.78 29.88 -6.96
N PHE A 111 -14.64 31.15 -6.64
CA PHE A 111 -13.69 32.06 -7.28
C PHE A 111 -12.97 32.85 -6.18
N MET A 112 -11.65 32.71 -6.13
CA MET A 112 -10.78 33.47 -5.24
C MET A 112 -9.64 34.07 -6.05
N SER A 113 -9.35 35.33 -5.77
CA SER A 113 -8.29 36.10 -6.40
C SER A 113 -7.56 36.91 -5.32
N GLU A 114 -6.50 37.62 -5.68
CA GLU A 114 -5.84 38.55 -4.75
C GLU A 114 -6.83 39.61 -4.22
N ALA A 115 -7.77 40.07 -5.05
CA ALA A 115 -8.80 41.02 -4.66
C ALA A 115 -9.93 40.41 -3.81
N THR A 116 -10.07 39.08 -3.82
CA THR A 116 -11.13 38.32 -3.14
C THR A 116 -10.55 37.07 -2.47
N ASN A 117 -9.60 37.29 -1.55
CA ASN A 117 -8.87 36.21 -0.87
C ASN A 117 -9.58 35.65 0.38
N MET A 118 -10.75 36.19 0.75
CA MET A 118 -11.59 35.73 1.85
C MET A 118 -13.05 35.70 1.43
N LEU A 119 -13.73 34.56 1.65
CA LEU A 119 -15.18 34.44 1.53
C LEU A 119 -15.81 34.23 2.90
N VAL A 120 -16.80 35.06 3.24
CA VAL A 120 -17.68 34.84 4.39
C VAL A 120 -18.96 34.18 3.87
N VAL A 121 -19.14 32.91 4.19
CA VAL A 121 -20.33 32.13 3.79
C VAL A 121 -21.35 32.17 4.92
N MET A 122 -22.52 32.74 4.65
CA MET A 122 -23.64 32.82 5.59
C MET A 122 -24.84 32.07 5.02
N GLY A 123 -25.62 31.43 5.88
CA GLY A 123 -26.82 30.69 5.49
C GLY A 123 -27.58 30.13 6.69
N PRO A 124 -28.82 29.67 6.50
CA PRO A 124 -29.55 28.95 7.54
C PRO A 124 -28.82 27.65 7.88
N ASN A 125 -29.06 27.12 9.09
CA ASN A 125 -28.74 25.73 9.36
C ASN A 125 -29.60 24.84 8.45
N MET A 126 -29.03 23.70 8.03
CA MET A 126 -29.67 22.71 7.16
C MET A 126 -31.09 22.37 7.59
#